data_AF-A0A7C0X181-F1
#
_entry.id   AF-A0A7C0X181-F1
#
_cell.length_a   1.000
_cell.length_b   1.000
_cell.length_c   1.000
_cell.angle_alpha   90.00
_cell.angle_beta   90.00
_cell.angle_gamma   90.00
#
_symmetry.space_group_name_H-M   'P 1'
#
loop_
_entity.id
_entity.type
_entity.pdbx_description
1 polymer ?
#
loop_
_entity_poly.entity_id
_entity_poly.type
_entity_poly.pdbx_seq_one_letter_code
_entity_poly.pdbx_strand_id
1 'polypeptide(L)'
;MRYLKRSILIAIVSMVFLPLSFFVYRYTDTIAAYEYNRFSTIHARQRVIYQYKKKLSRIVGQSSKIVPNTITTNIDYDIRLEGHNIKELYKKILYTYQGGLFFLVDAEIEAEPHSIRLAMKGFKVGGVPGEN
;
A
#
# COMPACT_ATOMS: atom_id res chain seq x y z
N MET A 1 30.45 37.88 50.60
CA MET A 1 30.21 36.41 50.45
C MET A 1 28.79 36.00 50.03
N ARG A 2 27.73 36.78 50.29
CA ARG A 2 26.34 36.39 50.00
C ARG A 2 26.02 36.29 48.49
N TYR A 3 26.59 37.18 47.68
CA TYR A 3 26.46 37.16 46.21
C TYR A 3 27.21 35.99 45.55
N LEU A 4 28.36 35.61 46.11
CA LEU A 4 29.19 34.50 45.63
C LEU A 4 28.49 33.15 45.85
N LYS A 5 27.85 32.97 47.02
CA LYS A 5 27.01 31.80 47.30
C LYS A 5 25.79 31.69 46.37
N ARG A 6 25.15 32.81 46.02
CA ARG A 6 24.03 32.84 45.05
C ARG A 6 24.48 32.51 43.62
N SER A 7 25.61 33.04 43.19
CA SER A 7 26.17 32.78 41.85
C SER A 7 26.51 31.29 41.66
N ILE A 8 27.11 30.64 42.65
CA ILE A 8 27.41 29.20 42.61
C ILE A 8 26.12 28.38 42.51
N LEU A 9 25.09 28.75 43.28
CA LEU A 9 23.82 28.03 43.28
C LEU A 9 23.10 28.16 41.91
N ILE A 10 23.13 29.36 41.31
CA ILE A 10 22.61 29.58 39.96
C ILE A 10 23.41 28.79 38.91
N ALA A 11 24.73 28.71 39.04
CA ALA A 11 25.57 27.95 38.13
C ALA A 11 25.26 26.44 38.18
N ILE A 12 25.07 25.89 39.38
CA ILE A 12 24.69 24.48 39.58
C ILE A 12 23.30 24.21 38.98
N VAL A 13 22.34 25.10 39.20
CA VAL A 13 21.00 24.97 38.63
C VAL A 13 21.06 25.03 37.10
N SER A 14 21.75 26.01 36.52
CA SER A 14 21.90 26.11 35.06
C SER A 14 22.61 24.90 34.45
N MET A 15 23.60 24.34 35.15
CA MET A 15 24.33 23.14 34.70
C MET A 15 23.45 21.89 34.61
N VAL A 16 22.39 21.80 35.40
CA VAL A 16 21.44 20.67 35.37
C VAL A 16 20.30 20.94 34.38
N PHE A 17 19.77 22.17 34.35
CA PHE A 17 18.60 22.50 33.53
C PHE A 17 18.90 22.58 32.02
N LEU A 18 20.10 23.05 31.62
CA LEU A 18 20.48 23.13 30.22
C LEU A 18 20.59 21.76 29.52
N PRO A 19 21.31 20.76 30.04
CA PRO A 19 21.35 19.45 29.41
C PRO A 19 20.00 18.74 29.47
N LEU A 20 19.22 18.95 30.54
CA LEU A 20 17.88 18.36 30.67
C LEU A 20 16.92 18.93 29.61
N SER A 21 16.95 20.24 29.36
CA SER A 21 16.10 20.85 28.32
C SER A 21 16.46 20.34 26.93
N PHE A 22 17.76 20.16 26.65
CA PHE A 22 18.23 19.60 25.39
C PHE A 22 17.77 18.16 25.19
N PHE A 23 17.86 17.33 26.23
CA PHE A 23 17.37 15.94 26.19
C PHE A 23 15.85 15.87 26.00
N VAL A 24 15.10 16.68 26.75
CA VAL A 24 13.64 16.74 26.62
C VAL A 24 13.23 17.18 25.22
N TYR A 25 13.89 18.22 24.67
CA TYR A 25 13.63 18.70 23.31
C TYR A 25 13.85 17.59 22.26
N ARG A 26 14.99 16.90 22.33
CA ARG A 26 15.30 15.80 21.40
C ARG A 26 14.30 14.65 21.53
N TYR A 27 13.92 14.31 22.75
CA TYR A 27 12.92 13.27 23.01
C TYR A 27 11.56 13.65 22.42
N THR A 28 11.09 14.88 22.64
CA THR A 28 9.83 15.37 22.06
C THR A 28 9.84 15.39 20.53
N ASP A 29 10.96 15.78 19.90
CA ASP A 29 11.08 15.80 18.44
C ASP A 29 11.00 14.39 17.84
N THR A 30 11.63 13.41 18.48
CA THR A 30 11.55 12.01 18.03
C THR A 30 10.15 11.42 18.15
N ILE A 31 9.42 11.76 19.21
CA ILE A 31 8.03 11.34 19.40
C ILE A 31 7.13 12.00 18.35
N ALA A 32 7.28 13.30 18.12
CA ALA A 32 6.52 14.02 17.11
C ALA A 32 6.75 13.44 15.71
N ALA A 33 7.99 13.10 15.36
CA ALA A 33 8.32 12.44 14.09
C ALA A 33 7.71 11.03 13.99
N TYR A 34 7.73 10.26 15.07
CA TYR A 34 7.13 8.92 15.12
C TYR A 34 5.60 8.97 14.96
N GLU A 35 4.94 9.90 15.64
CA GLU A 35 3.50 10.11 15.51
C GLU A 35 3.14 10.61 14.11
N TYR A 36 3.89 11.57 13.55
CA TYR A 36 3.68 12.04 12.17
C TYR A 36 3.77 10.90 11.15
N ASN A 37 4.76 10.00 11.28
CA ASN A 37 4.89 8.83 10.42
C ASN A 37 3.75 7.81 10.61
N ARG A 38 3.26 7.66 11.84
CA ARG A 38 2.09 6.82 12.12
C ARG A 38 0.80 7.41 11.53
N PHE A 39 0.60 8.73 11.61
CA PHE A 39 -0.55 9.39 11.01
C PHE A 39 -0.47 9.44 9.49
N SER A 40 0.71 9.63 8.91
CA SER A 40 0.90 9.67 7.44
C SER A 40 0.61 8.31 6.80
N THR A 41 1.00 7.21 7.46
CA THR A 41 0.68 5.85 7.01
C THR A 41 -0.81 5.52 7.09
N ILE A 42 -1.50 5.99 8.14
CA ILE A 42 -2.97 5.86 8.26
C ILE A 42 -3.68 6.68 7.18
N HIS A 43 -3.26 7.93 6.94
CA HIS A 43 -3.84 8.77 5.88
C HIS A 43 -3.55 8.25 4.47
N ALA A 44 -2.38 7.65 4.24
CA ALA A 44 -2.08 6.97 2.99
C ALA A 44 -3.04 5.79 2.75
N ARG A 45 -3.26 4.94 3.78
CA ARG A 45 -4.23 3.84 3.71
C ARG A 45 -5.67 4.33 3.48
N GLN A 46 -6.08 5.40 4.15
CA GLN A 46 -7.41 6.00 3.96
C GLN A 46 -7.61 6.55 2.55
N ARG A 47 -6.59 7.18 1.94
CA ARG A 47 -6.66 7.64 0.54
C ARG A 47 -6.84 6.47 -0.43
N VAL A 48 -6.12 5.36 -0.20
CA VAL A 48 -6.29 4.14 -1.00
C VAL A 48 -7.71 3.60 -0.85
N ILE A 49 -8.22 3.44 0.37
CA ILE A 49 -9.60 2.99 0.64
C ILE A 49 -10.63 3.91 -0.02
N TYR A 50 -10.45 5.23 0.06
CA TYR A 50 -11.35 6.19 -0.59
C TYR A 50 -11.32 6.08 -2.11
N GLN A 51 -10.16 5.89 -2.73
CA GLN A 51 -10.05 5.66 -4.17
C GLN A 51 -10.75 4.37 -4.59
N TYR A 52 -10.62 3.28 -3.83
CA TYR A 52 -11.35 2.04 -4.08
C TYR A 52 -12.87 2.23 -3.91
N LYS A 53 -13.32 2.87 -2.84
CA LYS A 53 -14.73 3.16 -2.60
C LYS A 53 -15.33 4.04 -3.71
N LYS A 54 -14.59 5.02 -4.21
CA LYS A 54 -14.99 5.88 -5.35
C LYS A 54 -15.04 5.12 -6.68
N LYS A 55 -14.14 4.15 -6.91
CA LYS A 55 -14.21 3.26 -8.08
C LYS A 55 -15.44 2.36 -8.00
N LEU A 56 -15.69 1.75 -6.84
CA LEU A 56 -16.87 0.92 -6.57
C LEU A 56 -18.19 1.69 -6.70
N SER A 57 -18.28 2.91 -6.16
CA SER A 57 -19.51 3.71 -6.24
C SER A 57 -19.85 4.13 -7.67
N ARG A 58 -18.85 4.32 -8.53
CA ARG A 58 -19.08 4.56 -9.97
C ARG A 58 -19.66 3.35 -10.68
N ILE A 59 -19.23 2.14 -10.29
CA ILE A 59 -19.75 0.88 -10.82
C ILE A 59 -21.20 0.66 -10.36
N VAL A 60 -21.47 0.86 -9.06
CA VAL A 60 -22.83 0.71 -8.49
C VAL A 60 -23.80 1.74 -9.08
N GLY A 61 -23.36 3.00 -9.28
CA GLY A 61 -24.16 4.04 -9.93
C GLY A 61 -24.43 3.79 -11.42
N GLN A 62 -23.63 2.95 -12.08
CA GLN A 62 -23.83 2.50 -13.46
C GLN A 62 -24.60 1.18 -13.57
N SER A 63 -24.88 0.50 -12.45
CA SER A 63 -25.54 -0.82 -12.41
C SER A 63 -26.93 -0.85 -13.03
N SER A 64 -27.60 0.30 -13.21
CA SER A 64 -28.89 0.38 -13.92
C SER A 64 -28.75 0.58 -15.44
N LYS A 65 -27.52 0.70 -15.96
CA LYS A 65 -27.21 0.93 -17.39
C LYS A 65 -26.04 0.09 -17.92
N ILE A 66 -25.73 -1.06 -17.32
CA ILE A 66 -24.83 -2.04 -17.97
C ILE A 66 -25.66 -2.78 -19.02
N VAL A 67 -25.91 -2.08 -20.13
CA VAL A 67 -26.39 -2.60 -21.39
C VAL A 67 -25.19 -3.25 -22.11
N PRO A 68 -25.34 -4.43 -22.74
CA PRO A 68 -24.29 -5.41 -23.04
C PRO A 68 -23.44 -5.05 -24.27
N ASN A 69 -22.83 -3.86 -24.28
CA ASN A 69 -21.91 -3.41 -25.35
C ASN A 69 -20.48 -3.16 -24.85
N THR A 70 -20.17 -3.54 -23.61
CA THR A 70 -18.79 -3.54 -23.13
C THR A 70 -18.11 -4.78 -23.70
N ILE A 71 -17.12 -4.57 -24.56
CA ILE A 71 -16.23 -5.62 -25.08
C ILE A 71 -15.74 -6.42 -23.88
N THR A 72 -16.26 -7.63 -23.72
CA THR A 72 -15.92 -8.58 -22.68
C THR A 72 -14.92 -9.53 -23.31
N THR A 73 -13.65 -9.38 -22.95
CA THR A 73 -12.63 -10.32 -23.40
C THR A 73 -12.57 -11.44 -22.39
N ASN A 74 -12.94 -12.66 -22.80
CA ASN A 74 -12.70 -13.85 -22.00
C ASN A 74 -11.19 -14.06 -21.89
N ILE A 75 -10.70 -14.13 -20.66
CA ILE A 75 -9.29 -14.45 -20.38
C ILE A 75 -9.30 -15.85 -19.78
N ASP A 76 -8.71 -16.77 -20.52
CA ASP A 76 -8.48 -18.14 -20.11
C ASP A 76 -7.01 -18.44 -20.43
N TYR A 77 -6.19 -18.60 -19.40
CA TYR A 77 -4.80 -19.02 -19.56
C TYR A 77 -4.38 -20.03 -18.50
N ASP A 78 -3.63 -21.02 -18.94
CA ASP A 78 -2.93 -22.00 -18.10
C ASP A 78 -1.43 -21.87 -18.39
N ILE A 79 -0.66 -21.52 -17.37
CA ILE A 79 0.74 -21.16 -17.50
C ILE A 79 1.54 -21.89 -16.43
N ARG A 80 2.58 -22.59 -16.87
CA ARG A 80 3.59 -23.16 -15.97
C ARG A 80 4.80 -22.25 -15.91
N LEU A 81 5.20 -21.89 -14.69
CA LEU A 81 6.39 -21.11 -14.40
C LEU A 81 7.46 -22.05 -13.85
N GLU A 82 8.50 -22.29 -14.64
CA GLU A 82 9.64 -23.11 -14.23
C GLU A 82 10.50 -22.37 -13.19
N GLY A 83 11.09 -23.12 -12.25
CA GLY A 83 12.05 -22.57 -11.28
C GLY A 83 11.44 -21.78 -10.13
N HIS A 84 10.16 -22.00 -9.79
CA HIS A 84 9.47 -21.35 -8.66
C HIS A 84 9.59 -19.82 -8.65
N ASN A 85 9.58 -19.19 -9.83
CA ASN A 85 9.79 -17.74 -9.95
C ASN A 85 8.53 -16.94 -9.58
N ILE A 86 8.30 -16.75 -8.27
CA ILE A 86 7.17 -16.02 -7.70
C ILE A 86 7.09 -14.57 -8.23
N LYS A 87 8.24 -13.96 -8.55
CA LYS A 87 8.29 -12.59 -9.07
C LYS A 87 7.65 -12.49 -10.46
N GLU A 88 7.88 -13.50 -11.29
CA GLU A 88 7.29 -13.60 -12.63
C GLU A 88 5.80 -13.91 -12.57
N LEU A 89 5.40 -14.78 -11.64
CA LEU A 89 3.99 -15.05 -11.32
C LEU A 89 3.26 -13.75 -10.99
N TYR A 90 3.79 -12.97 -10.05
CA TYR A 90 3.18 -11.71 -9.61
C TYR A 90 3.09 -10.67 -10.74
N LYS A 91 4.13 -10.59 -11.58
CA LYS A 91 4.13 -9.69 -12.75
C LYS A 91 3.02 -10.06 -13.74
N LYS A 92 2.78 -11.36 -13.97
CA LYS A 92 1.77 -11.86 -14.91
C LYS A 92 0.34 -11.65 -14.42
N ILE A 93 0.12 -11.88 -13.13
CA ILE A 93 -1.14 -11.54 -12.45
C ILE A 93 -1.38 -10.03 -12.59
N LEU A 94 -0.41 -9.18 -12.23
CA LEU A 94 -0.55 -7.73 -12.35
C LEU A 94 -0.87 -7.28 -13.77
N TYR A 95 -0.24 -7.89 -14.78
CA TYR A 95 -0.51 -7.59 -16.20
C TYR A 95 -1.96 -7.92 -16.59
N THR A 96 -2.53 -9.00 -16.03
CA THR A 96 -3.95 -9.37 -16.27
C THR A 96 -4.91 -8.28 -15.78
N TYR A 97 -4.55 -7.58 -14.70
CA TYR A 97 -5.31 -6.45 -14.16
C TYR A 97 -4.94 -5.09 -14.80
N GLN A 98 -3.94 -5.03 -15.69
CA GLN A 98 -3.58 -3.78 -16.36
C GLN A 98 -4.57 -3.45 -17.48
N GLY A 99 -4.97 -2.18 -17.56
CA GLY A 99 -5.82 -1.66 -18.63
C GLY A 99 -7.31 -2.02 -18.54
N GLY A 100 -7.80 -2.57 -17.43
CA GLY A 100 -9.21 -2.97 -17.32
C GLY A 100 -9.68 -3.42 -15.93
N LEU A 101 -10.99 -3.69 -15.80
CA LEU A 101 -11.55 -4.42 -14.68
C LEU A 101 -11.57 -5.91 -15.03
N PHE A 102 -10.76 -6.71 -14.34
CA PHE A 102 -10.77 -8.16 -14.49
C PHE A 102 -11.67 -8.80 -13.43
N PHE A 103 -12.62 -9.62 -13.88
CA PHE A 103 -13.50 -10.41 -13.04
C PHE A 103 -13.03 -11.86 -13.07
N LEU A 104 -12.49 -12.30 -11.94
CA LEU A 104 -12.03 -13.66 -11.75
C LEU A 104 -13.24 -14.59 -11.56
N VAL A 105 -13.31 -15.66 -12.36
CA VAL A 105 -14.29 -16.75 -12.23
C VAL A 105 -13.65 -17.91 -11.49
N ASP A 106 -12.42 -18.27 -11.87
CA ASP A 106 -11.68 -19.36 -11.25
C ASP A 106 -10.17 -19.09 -11.29
N ALA A 107 -9.46 -19.48 -10.24
CA ALA A 107 -8.00 -19.41 -10.18
C ALA A 107 -7.47 -20.63 -9.44
N GLU A 108 -6.60 -21.38 -10.11
CA GLU A 108 -5.88 -22.50 -9.54
C GLU A 108 -4.39 -22.18 -9.52
N ILE A 109 -3.78 -22.29 -8.35
CA ILE A 109 -2.33 -22.19 -8.17
C ILE A 109 -1.87 -23.51 -7.58
N GLU A 110 -1.09 -24.25 -8.34
CA GLU A 110 -0.57 -25.55 -7.93
C GLU A 110 0.97 -25.51 -7.92
N ALA A 111 1.55 -25.90 -6.79
CA ALA A 111 3.00 -26.03 -6.65
C ALA A 111 3.42 -27.43 -7.10
N GLU A 112 4.13 -27.49 -8.22
CA GLU A 112 4.73 -28.71 -8.76
C GLU A 112 6.21 -28.80 -8.28
N PRO A 113 6.84 -29.98 -8.26
CA PRO A 113 8.18 -30.17 -7.69
C PRO A 113 9.29 -29.26 -8.22
N HIS A 114 9.13 -28.68 -9.42
CA HIS A 114 10.09 -27.76 -10.05
C HIS A 114 9.43 -26.53 -10.70
N SER A 115 8.12 -26.35 -10.51
CA SER A 115 7.31 -25.38 -11.26
C SER A 115 6.11 -24.90 -10.44
N ILE A 116 5.54 -23.77 -10.85
CA ILE A 116 4.25 -23.30 -10.33
C ILE A 116 3.30 -23.25 -11.51
N ARG A 117 2.20 -24.01 -11.44
CA ARG A 117 1.10 -23.93 -12.40
C ARG A 117 0.13 -22.86 -11.94
N LEU A 118 -0.20 -21.94 -12.83
CA LEU A 118 -1.21 -20.91 -12.65
C LEU A 118 -2.24 -21.07 -13.77
N ALA A 119 -3.44 -21.51 -13.41
CA ALA A 119 -4.60 -21.45 -14.29
C ALA A 119 -5.53 -20.33 -13.81
N MET A 120 -5.93 -19.44 -14.73
CA MET A 120 -6.81 -18.32 -14.41
C MET A 120 -7.90 -18.20 -15.47
N LYS A 121 -9.13 -18.17 -15.01
CA LYS A 121 -10.33 -18.01 -15.84
C LYS A 121 -11.11 -16.80 -15.37
N GLY A 122 -11.49 -15.95 -16.31
CA GLY A 122 -12.29 -14.77 -16.02
C GLY A 122 -12.67 -13.98 -17.26
N PHE A 123 -13.20 -12.79 -17.03
CA PHE A 123 -13.54 -11.87 -18.11
C PHE A 123 -13.06 -10.46 -17.77
N LYS A 124 -12.52 -9.77 -18.77
CA LYS A 124 -12.04 -8.40 -18.66
C LYS A 124 -13.07 -7.45 -19.26
N VAL A 125 -13.43 -6.42 -18.50
CA VAL A 125 -14.35 -5.35 -18.89
C VAL A 125 -13.57 -4.04 -18.97
N GLY A 126 -13.54 -3.46 -20.16
CA GLY A 126 -12.74 -2.27 -20.47
C GLY A 126 -11.27 -2.63 -20.68
N GLY A 127 -10.76 -2.27 -21.84
CA GLY A 127 -9.40 -2.58 -22.30
C GLY A 127 -9.38 -2.50 -23.82
N VAL A 128 -8.25 -2.10 -24.40
CA VAL A 128 -8.09 -2.10 -25.86
C VAL A 128 -8.02 -3.57 -26.31
N PRO A 129 -8.89 -4.02 -27.22
CA PRO A 129 -8.81 -5.38 -27.76
C PRO A 129 -7.50 -5.49 -28.57
N GLY A 130 -6.60 -6.39 -28.17
CA GLY A 130 -5.42 -6.75 -28.97
C GLY A 130 -4.04 -6.62 -28.32
N GLU A 131 -3.92 -6.23 -27.05
CA GLU A 131 -2.66 -6.38 -26.31
C GLU A 131 -2.64 -7.73 -25.58
N ASN A 132 -2.40 -8.79 -26.36
CA ASN A 132 -1.93 -10.10 -25.87
C ASN A 132 -0.50 -10.31 -26.35
#